data_AF-A0A353C456-F1
#
_entry.id   AF-A0A353C456-F1
#
_cell.length_a   1.000
_cell.length_b   1.000
_cell.length_c   1.000
_cell.angle_alpha   90.00
_cell.angle_beta   90.00
_cell.angle_gamma   90.00
#
_symmetry.space_group_name_H-M   'P 1'
#
loop_
_entity.id
_entity.type
_entity.pdbx_description
1 polymer ?
#
loop_
_entity_poly.entity_id
_entity_poly.type
_entity_poly.pdbx_seq_one_letter_code
_entity_poly.pdbx_strand_id
1 'polypeptide(L)'
;MRKFLYLTVIGLGLLSFGFTWKYPVPLEGIYPLKLKTLTIFDLSSGEIPLFGSMAELTDSKPDFLAIDGIDYQQFSRVKFGNFRFGNNEVKCWFMIAQNSAGYWDSFYLDQNLDNRLTKKEEIKSFQTNQRKKSGYTIWQADSLIPVSVTISYKGITKEYQQNLYFFISTIAESKKDEYHVSAVAYNASFLEGEFKAGTTKGNRLYKFIIIDADGNGCFNDYGKDLLFMNLRQDGSFHKNECQKLPEFFDSTGADKTIKQLRINLLPFSLKLGITEAISDFDPAQLEPPLSQPIDAKQESVPAPDAAPTPTSDDLTKVKPADSGSGN
;
A
#
# COMPACT_ATOMS: atom_id res chain seq x y z
N MET A 1 1.85 25.72 -48.64
CA MET A 1 1.70 26.44 -47.34
C MET A 1 0.32 26.26 -46.70
N ARG A 2 -0.81 26.43 -47.41
CA ARG A 2 -2.16 26.28 -46.81
C ARG A 2 -2.41 24.96 -46.06
N LYS A 3 -1.87 23.83 -46.53
CA LYS A 3 -2.03 22.51 -45.88
C LYS A 3 -1.35 22.38 -44.51
N PHE A 4 -0.23 23.08 -44.29
CA PHE A 4 0.48 23.08 -43.00
C PHE A 4 -0.28 23.90 -41.96
N LEU A 5 -0.87 25.04 -42.35
CA LEU A 5 -1.69 25.87 -41.47
C LEU A 5 -2.90 25.10 -40.92
N TYR A 6 -3.58 24.31 -41.75
CA TYR A 6 -4.69 23.47 -41.29
C TYR A 6 -4.24 22.40 -40.28
N LEU A 7 -3.09 21.76 -40.49
CA LEU A 7 -2.53 20.79 -39.54
C LEU A 7 -2.14 21.44 -38.21
N THR A 8 -1.58 22.66 -38.24
CA THR A 8 -1.24 23.40 -37.02
C THR A 8 -2.47 23.86 -36.25
N VAL A 9 -3.52 24.30 -36.93
CA VAL A 9 -4.79 24.71 -36.30
C VAL A 9 -5.54 23.51 -35.73
N ILE A 10 -5.55 22.37 -36.42
CA ILE A 10 -6.11 21.12 -35.88
C ILE A 10 -5.28 20.61 -34.70
N GLY A 11 -3.95 20.67 -34.78
CA GLY A 11 -3.05 20.30 -33.69
C GLY A 11 -3.23 21.18 -32.45
N LEU A 12 -3.32 22.50 -32.63
CA LEU A 12 -3.65 23.44 -31.55
C LEU A 12 -5.07 23.21 -31.02
N GLY A 13 -6.04 22.95 -31.89
CA GLY A 13 -7.40 22.60 -31.48
C GLY A 13 -7.42 21.33 -30.62
N LEU A 14 -6.73 20.27 -31.02
CA LEU A 14 -6.62 19.01 -30.26
C LEU A 14 -5.86 19.20 -28.93
N LEU A 15 -4.86 20.08 -28.89
CA LEU A 15 -4.17 20.46 -27.64
C LEU A 15 -5.04 21.36 -26.73
N SER A 16 -5.98 22.12 -27.31
CA SER A 16 -6.95 22.97 -26.59
C SER A 16 -8.14 22.17 -26.06
N PHE A 17 -8.57 21.14 -26.81
CA PHE A 17 -9.45 20.07 -26.34
C PHE A 17 -8.61 19.04 -25.59
N GLY A 18 -7.78 19.50 -24.65
CA GLY A 18 -7.16 18.62 -23.68
C GLY A 18 -8.25 17.73 -23.11
N PHE A 19 -8.21 16.45 -23.44
CA PHE A 19 -9.04 15.44 -22.81
C PHE A 19 -8.55 15.33 -21.36
N THR A 20 -8.85 16.33 -20.54
CA THR A 20 -8.86 16.18 -19.10
C THR A 20 -9.99 15.19 -18.84
N TRP A 21 -9.64 13.91 -18.73
CA TRP A 21 -10.50 12.93 -18.09
C TRP A 21 -10.83 13.51 -16.72
N LYS A 22 -12.01 14.11 -16.62
CA LYS A 22 -12.52 14.60 -15.34
C LYS A 22 -12.85 13.35 -14.54
N TYR A 23 -12.04 13.08 -13.52
CA TYR A 23 -12.36 12.06 -12.55
C TYR A 23 -13.76 12.29 -11.96
N PRO A 24 -14.51 11.23 -11.65
CA PRO A 24 -15.82 11.35 -11.05
C PRO A 24 -15.69 12.10 -9.73
N VAL A 25 -16.50 13.15 -9.58
CA VAL A 25 -16.48 13.99 -8.39
C VAL A 25 -17.41 13.40 -7.34
N PRO A 26 -16.92 13.02 -6.15
CA PRO A 26 -17.77 12.46 -5.10
C PRO A 26 -18.80 13.47 -4.62
N LEU A 27 -19.97 12.98 -4.24
CA LEU A 27 -21.00 13.75 -3.56
C LEU A 27 -20.64 13.92 -2.08
N GLU A 28 -21.21 14.95 -1.45
CA GLU A 28 -21.06 15.16 -0.01
C GLU A 28 -21.61 13.98 0.80
N GLY A 29 -20.96 13.70 1.92
CA GLY A 29 -21.31 12.61 2.83
C GLY A 29 -20.11 12.01 3.54
N ILE A 30 -20.41 11.09 4.46
CA ILE A 30 -19.39 10.29 5.15
C ILE A 30 -19.42 8.89 4.56
N TYR A 31 -18.29 8.46 4.00
CA TYR A 31 -18.14 7.17 3.35
C TYR A 31 -17.33 6.22 4.23
N PRO A 32 -17.81 4.99 4.50
CA PRO A 32 -17.03 4.01 5.24
C PRO A 32 -15.84 3.53 4.42
N LEU A 33 -14.72 3.31 5.09
CA LEU A 33 -13.50 2.74 4.54
C LEU A 33 -13.18 1.42 5.24
N LYS A 34 -12.39 0.59 4.57
CA LYS A 34 -11.85 -0.65 5.11
C LYS A 34 -10.34 -0.62 4.97
N LEU A 35 -9.63 -1.00 6.02
CA LEU A 35 -8.20 -1.27 5.93
C LEU A 35 -8.00 -2.60 5.22
N LYS A 36 -7.15 -2.60 4.20
CA LYS A 36 -6.72 -3.79 3.47
C LYS A 36 -5.20 -3.80 3.33
N THR A 37 -4.67 -4.94 2.95
CA THR A 37 -3.23 -5.16 2.82
C THR A 37 -2.91 -5.66 1.41
N LEU A 38 -1.92 -5.04 0.77
CA LEU A 38 -1.36 -5.46 -0.49
C LEU A 38 -0.59 -6.77 -0.32
N THR A 39 -0.68 -7.60 -1.34
CA THR A 39 0.12 -8.81 -1.47
C THR A 39 1.30 -8.57 -2.41
N ILE A 40 2.25 -9.51 -2.42
CA ILE A 40 3.36 -9.48 -3.37
C ILE A 40 2.87 -9.51 -4.84
N PHE A 41 1.70 -10.08 -5.11
CA PHE A 41 1.11 -10.11 -6.46
C PHE A 41 0.68 -8.72 -6.91
N ASP A 42 0.06 -7.95 -6.01
CA ASP A 42 -0.32 -6.57 -6.29
C ASP A 42 0.92 -5.74 -6.66
N LEU A 43 2.03 -5.95 -5.94
CA LEU A 43 3.30 -5.28 -6.24
C LEU A 43 3.90 -5.71 -7.58
N SER A 44 3.82 -7.01 -7.89
CA SER A 44 4.37 -7.57 -9.13
C SER A 44 3.69 -7.07 -10.41
N SER A 45 2.44 -6.58 -10.28
CA SER A 45 1.70 -6.00 -11.41
C SER A 45 2.34 -4.70 -11.94
N GLY A 46 3.04 -3.95 -11.07
CA GLY A 46 3.56 -2.62 -11.39
C GLY A 46 2.49 -1.52 -11.54
N GLU A 47 1.22 -1.83 -11.26
CA GLU A 47 0.11 -0.87 -11.35
C GLU A 47 0.13 0.12 -10.17
N ILE A 48 0.51 -0.37 -8.98
CA ILE A 48 0.63 0.43 -7.77
C ILE A 48 2.11 0.85 -7.62
N PRO A 49 2.42 2.16 -7.74
CA PRO A 49 3.77 2.62 -7.49
C PRO A 49 4.06 2.54 -6.00
N LEU A 50 5.26 2.08 -5.67
CA LEU A 50 5.76 2.05 -4.31
C LEU A 50 6.71 3.22 -4.10
N PHE A 51 6.35 4.11 -3.18
CA PHE A 51 7.31 4.95 -2.51
C PHE A 51 7.29 4.60 -1.02
N GLY A 52 8.39 4.90 -0.33
CA GLY A 52 8.60 4.35 0.99
C GLY A 52 9.44 5.26 1.85
N SER A 53 9.30 5.04 3.15
CA SER A 53 10.01 5.77 4.19
C SER A 53 11.43 5.20 4.30
N MET A 54 12.41 6.03 3.97
CA MET A 54 13.82 5.68 4.11
C MET A 54 14.23 5.77 5.58
N ALA A 55 14.92 4.74 6.06
CA ALA A 55 15.41 4.69 7.44
C ALA A 55 16.60 5.62 7.67
N GLU A 56 16.68 6.16 8.90
CA GLU A 56 17.91 6.71 9.45
C GLU A 56 18.76 5.56 10.03
N LEU A 57 19.96 5.33 9.48
CA LEU A 57 20.88 4.27 9.94
C LEU A 57 22.02 4.83 10.81
N THR A 58 22.46 4.01 11.76
CA THR A 58 23.54 4.27 12.71
C THR A 58 24.37 3.02 12.95
N ASP A 59 25.63 3.22 13.32
CA ASP A 59 26.59 2.13 13.51
C ASP A 59 26.58 1.59 14.95
N SER A 60 26.03 2.36 15.87
CA SER A 60 26.02 2.06 17.31
C SER A 60 24.61 1.79 17.79
N LYS A 61 24.46 0.79 18.64
CA LYS A 61 23.19 0.50 19.31
C LYS A 61 22.82 1.69 20.20
N PRO A 62 21.60 2.26 20.09
CA PRO A 62 21.13 3.23 21.06
C PRO A 62 21.10 2.65 22.47
N ASP A 63 21.45 3.44 23.49
CA ASP A 63 21.58 2.96 24.87
C ASP A 63 20.27 2.40 25.42
N PHE A 64 19.14 3.05 25.10
CA PHE A 64 17.80 2.66 25.55
C PHE A 64 17.24 1.42 24.85
N LEU A 65 17.76 1.04 23.67
CA LEU A 65 17.24 -0.07 22.88
C LEU A 65 17.68 -1.41 23.52
N ALA A 66 16.72 -2.18 24.00
CA ALA A 66 16.94 -3.52 24.54
C ALA A 66 17.02 -4.55 23.41
N ILE A 67 17.94 -5.52 23.53
CA ILE A 67 18.10 -6.61 22.57
C ILE A 67 18.12 -7.93 23.34
N ASP A 68 17.07 -8.72 23.15
CA ASP A 68 16.83 -9.93 23.94
C ASP A 68 16.94 -11.19 23.11
N GLY A 69 17.84 -12.08 23.53
CA GLY A 69 18.01 -13.39 22.90
C GLY A 69 18.60 -13.34 21.49
N ILE A 70 19.23 -12.22 21.12
CA ILE A 70 19.94 -12.03 19.85
C ILE A 70 21.41 -11.68 20.19
N ASP A 71 22.33 -12.59 19.87
CA ASP A 71 23.76 -12.33 20.02
C ASP A 71 24.31 -11.63 18.77
N TYR A 72 23.96 -10.36 18.62
CA TYR A 72 24.26 -9.60 17.40
C TYR A 72 25.75 -9.31 17.21
N GLN A 73 26.57 -9.51 18.25
CA GLN A 73 28.03 -9.35 18.17
C GLN A 73 28.68 -10.45 17.31
N GLN A 74 27.98 -11.56 17.06
CA GLN A 74 28.45 -12.63 16.19
C GLN A 74 28.31 -12.32 14.70
N PHE A 75 27.52 -11.31 14.33
CA PHE A 75 27.41 -10.90 12.93
C PHE A 75 28.64 -10.09 12.49
N SER A 76 29.03 -10.26 11.23
CA SER A 76 30.19 -9.57 10.64
C SER A 76 30.01 -8.05 10.58
N ARG A 77 28.78 -7.61 10.31
CA ARG A 77 28.37 -6.20 10.25
C ARG A 77 26.94 -6.07 10.74
N VAL A 78 26.71 -5.06 11.56
CA VAL A 78 25.39 -4.71 12.11
C VAL A 78 25.18 -3.21 11.94
N LYS A 79 23.94 -2.82 11.65
CA LYS A 79 23.47 -1.43 11.75
C LYS A 79 22.20 -1.40 12.57
N PHE A 80 22.01 -0.29 13.25
CA PHE A 80 20.77 0.04 13.94
C PHE A 80 20.11 1.19 13.20
N GLY A 81 18.79 1.19 13.13
CA GLY A 81 18.10 2.28 12.46
C GLY A 81 16.70 2.47 12.99
N ASN A 82 16.03 3.48 12.45
CA ASN A 82 14.63 3.70 12.72
C ASN A 82 13.89 4.15 11.46
N PHE A 83 12.64 3.70 11.35
CA PHE A 83 11.63 4.35 10.54
C PHE A 83 10.83 5.30 11.41
N ARG A 84 10.22 6.33 10.80
CA ARG A 84 9.29 7.23 11.48
C ARG A 84 7.90 6.95 10.95
N PHE A 85 7.00 6.54 11.82
CA PHE A 85 5.63 6.20 11.47
C PHE A 85 4.61 7.04 12.23
N GLY A 86 3.43 7.18 11.66
CA GLY A 86 2.31 7.93 12.22
C GLY A 86 2.51 9.45 12.14
N ASN A 87 1.46 10.18 12.49
CA ASN A 87 1.45 11.64 12.46
C ASN A 87 2.16 12.28 13.67
N ASN A 88 2.68 11.46 14.57
CA ASN A 88 3.52 11.84 15.71
C ASN A 88 5.01 11.50 15.46
N GLU A 89 5.37 11.01 14.28
CA GLU A 89 6.73 10.62 13.88
C GLU A 89 7.41 9.66 14.87
N VAL A 90 6.67 8.71 15.43
CA VAL A 90 7.24 7.76 16.38
C VAL A 90 8.27 6.88 15.69
N LYS A 91 9.42 6.73 16.36
CA LYS A 91 10.53 5.92 15.87
C LYS A 91 10.24 4.44 16.10
N CYS A 92 10.10 3.69 15.02
CA CYS A 92 10.09 2.24 15.01
C CYS A 92 11.53 1.76 14.78
N TRP A 93 12.17 1.28 15.84
CA TRP A 93 13.58 0.89 15.83
C TRP A 93 13.80 -0.48 15.21
N PHE A 94 14.95 -0.67 14.59
CA PHE A 94 15.34 -1.95 14.05
C PHE A 94 16.85 -2.21 14.15
N MET A 95 17.19 -3.47 14.01
CA MET A 95 18.55 -3.95 13.77
C MET A 95 18.58 -4.71 12.45
N ILE A 96 19.60 -4.44 11.64
CA ILE A 96 19.92 -5.22 10.45
C ILE A 96 21.35 -5.73 10.52
N ALA A 97 21.55 -6.96 10.07
CA ALA A 97 22.87 -7.56 9.99
C ALA A 97 23.14 -8.16 8.62
N GLN A 98 24.42 -8.15 8.24
CA GLN A 98 24.88 -8.74 6.99
C GLN A 98 25.10 -10.25 7.16
N ASN A 99 24.53 -11.04 6.26
CA ASN A 99 24.76 -12.48 6.21
C ASN A 99 26.09 -12.82 5.49
N SER A 100 26.46 -14.10 5.48
CA SER A 100 27.72 -14.57 4.87
C SER A 100 27.80 -14.40 3.35
N ALA A 101 26.66 -14.28 2.66
CA ALA A 101 26.58 -14.02 1.22
C ALA A 101 26.59 -12.51 0.88
N GLY A 102 26.54 -11.66 1.90
CA GLY A 102 26.64 -10.21 1.77
C GLY A 102 25.31 -9.45 1.78
N TYR A 103 24.16 -10.14 1.89
CA TYR A 103 22.84 -9.51 1.98
C TYR A 103 22.53 -9.01 3.39
N TRP A 104 21.69 -7.97 3.50
CA TRP A 104 21.21 -7.42 4.77
C TRP A 104 19.78 -7.89 5.06
N ASP A 105 19.62 -9.20 5.24
CA ASP A 105 18.33 -9.87 5.40
C ASP A 105 18.09 -10.39 6.83
N SER A 106 19.08 -10.32 7.72
CA SER A 106 18.89 -10.55 9.15
C SER A 106 18.31 -9.30 9.79
N PHE A 107 17.00 -9.09 9.62
CA PHE A 107 16.27 -7.88 10.00
C PHE A 107 15.35 -8.13 11.19
N TYR A 108 15.49 -7.32 12.24
CA TYR A 108 14.66 -7.36 13.46
C TYR A 108 14.04 -5.98 13.66
N LEU A 109 12.71 -5.90 13.71
CA LEU A 109 11.94 -4.65 13.79
C LEU A 109 11.14 -4.60 15.08
N ASP A 110 11.19 -3.50 15.83
CA ASP A 110 10.34 -3.28 17.00
C ASP A 110 8.89 -3.08 16.56
N GLN A 111 8.12 -4.18 16.55
CA GLN A 111 6.76 -4.19 15.99
C GLN A 111 5.74 -3.55 16.93
N ASN A 112 6.08 -3.36 18.21
CA ASN A 112 5.16 -2.91 19.26
C ASN A 112 5.52 -1.51 19.81
N LEU A 113 6.61 -0.91 19.33
CA LEU A 113 7.13 0.39 19.75
C LEU A 113 7.53 0.43 21.24
N ASP A 114 8.03 -0.69 21.77
CA ASP A 114 8.43 -0.83 23.17
C ASP A 114 9.94 -0.67 23.41
N ASN A 115 10.69 -0.33 22.35
CA ASN A 115 12.15 -0.23 22.31
C ASN A 115 12.86 -1.53 22.70
N ARG A 116 12.27 -2.68 22.37
CA ARG A 116 12.87 -3.99 22.56
C ARG A 116 12.87 -4.74 21.23
N LEU A 117 14.04 -5.30 20.88
CA LEU A 117 14.15 -6.23 19.77
C LEU A 117 14.31 -7.63 20.32
N THR A 118 13.38 -8.50 19.96
CA THR A 118 13.38 -9.91 20.34
C THR A 118 13.60 -10.80 19.13
N LYS A 119 14.08 -12.03 19.36
CA LYS A 119 14.23 -13.02 18.28
C LYS A 119 12.93 -13.33 17.52
N LYS A 120 11.76 -13.09 18.13
CA LYS A 120 10.46 -13.33 17.50
C LYS A 120 10.12 -12.28 16.44
N GLU A 121 10.72 -11.11 16.54
CA GLU A 121 10.51 -9.97 15.64
C GLU A 121 11.43 -9.99 14.41
N GLU A 122 12.15 -11.10 14.20
CA GLU A 122 12.91 -11.36 12.98
C GLU A 122 11.97 -11.49 11.77
N ILE A 123 12.26 -10.73 10.72
CA ILE A 123 11.56 -10.82 9.44
C ILE A 123 12.22 -11.94 8.63
N LYS A 124 11.53 -13.08 8.48
CA LYS A 124 12.13 -14.31 7.93
C LYS A 124 12.03 -14.46 6.41
N SER A 125 11.13 -13.71 5.76
CA SER A 125 10.69 -13.98 4.40
C SER A 125 11.35 -13.07 3.36
N PHE A 126 12.67 -12.88 3.42
CA PHE A 126 13.38 -12.08 2.41
C PHE A 126 13.63 -12.85 1.12
N GLN A 127 13.31 -12.23 -0.01
CA GLN A 127 13.82 -12.61 -1.32
C GLN A 127 15.04 -11.77 -1.65
N THR A 128 16.14 -12.43 -1.98
CA THR A 128 17.42 -11.77 -2.25
C THR A 128 17.74 -11.75 -3.74
N ASN A 129 18.27 -10.63 -4.22
CA ASN A 129 18.75 -10.47 -5.60
C ASN A 129 20.09 -9.72 -5.60
N GLN A 130 21.06 -10.23 -6.36
CA GLN A 130 22.33 -9.55 -6.59
C GLN A 130 22.46 -9.15 -8.06
N ARG A 131 22.83 -7.90 -8.30
CA ARG A 131 23.08 -7.38 -9.65
C ARG A 131 24.31 -6.48 -9.70
N LYS A 132 24.89 -6.35 -10.89
CA LYS A 132 25.94 -5.37 -11.18
C LYS A 132 25.38 -4.23 -12.02
N LYS A 133 25.56 -2.99 -11.59
CA LYS A 133 25.08 -1.79 -12.31
C LYS A 133 26.07 -0.64 -12.14
N SER A 134 26.51 -0.03 -13.24
CA SER A 134 27.42 1.15 -13.23
C SER A 134 28.70 0.97 -12.39
N GLY A 135 29.22 -0.27 -12.33
CA GLY A 135 30.40 -0.63 -11.55
C GLY A 135 30.15 -0.89 -10.06
N TYR A 136 28.90 -0.77 -9.58
CA TYR A 136 28.49 -1.22 -8.26
C TYR A 136 28.06 -2.68 -8.30
N THR A 137 28.39 -3.41 -7.23
CA THR A 137 27.67 -4.63 -6.86
C THR A 137 26.56 -4.23 -5.91
N ILE A 138 25.33 -4.59 -6.25
CA ILE A 138 24.12 -4.25 -5.50
C ILE A 138 23.53 -5.55 -4.97
N TRP A 139 23.40 -5.64 -3.65
CA TRP A 139 22.67 -6.68 -2.95
C TRP A 139 21.36 -6.09 -2.47
N GLN A 140 20.25 -6.68 -2.92
CA GLN A 140 18.90 -6.28 -2.54
C GLN A 140 18.25 -7.44 -1.80
N ALA A 141 17.55 -7.15 -0.71
CA ALA A 141 16.70 -8.11 -0.02
C ALA A 141 15.34 -7.46 0.25
N ASP A 142 14.27 -8.06 -0.26
CA ASP A 142 12.90 -7.57 -0.11
C ASP A 142 12.05 -8.57 0.66
N SER A 143 11.31 -8.12 1.68
CA SER A 143 10.37 -8.98 2.40
C SER A 143 9.22 -9.39 1.48
N LEU A 144 8.90 -10.67 1.43
CA LEU A 144 7.79 -11.22 0.64
C LEU A 144 6.45 -11.14 1.36
N ILE A 145 6.47 -11.11 2.70
CA ILE A 145 5.29 -11.03 3.54
C ILE A 145 5.35 -9.69 4.28
N PRO A 146 4.29 -8.86 4.22
CA PRO A 146 4.22 -7.64 4.99
C PRO A 146 4.35 -7.90 6.49
N VAL A 147 5.06 -7.02 7.18
CA VAL A 147 5.28 -7.08 8.61
C VAL A 147 4.31 -6.13 9.30
N SER A 148 3.60 -6.63 10.32
CA SER A 148 2.70 -5.81 11.14
C SER A 148 3.51 -4.94 12.10
N VAL A 149 3.19 -3.64 12.15
CA VAL A 149 3.74 -2.69 13.11
C VAL A 149 2.58 -1.95 13.75
N THR A 150 2.54 -1.91 15.08
CA THR A 150 1.61 -1.07 15.83
C THR A 150 2.06 0.38 15.71
N ILE A 151 1.19 1.26 15.21
CA ILE A 151 1.43 2.69 15.09
C ILE A 151 0.47 3.44 16.00
N SER A 152 1.00 4.43 16.72
CA SER A 152 0.22 5.37 17.51
C SER A 152 -0.10 6.61 16.69
N TYR A 153 -1.34 7.05 16.73
CA TYR A 153 -1.82 8.25 16.06
C TYR A 153 -2.36 9.25 17.07
N LYS A 154 -2.06 10.53 16.85
CA LYS A 154 -2.69 11.63 17.55
C LYS A 154 -3.97 12.03 16.83
N GLY A 155 -5.12 11.69 17.40
CA GLY A 155 -6.44 12.12 16.93
C GLY A 155 -6.78 13.54 17.34
N ILE A 156 -8.03 13.91 17.08
CA ILE A 156 -8.63 15.19 17.44
C ILE A 156 -8.98 15.23 18.94
N THR A 157 -9.58 14.16 19.44
CA THR A 157 -10.05 14.04 20.83
C THR A 157 -9.22 13.08 21.68
N LYS A 158 -8.49 12.17 21.04
CA LYS A 158 -7.77 11.08 21.70
C LYS A 158 -6.59 10.56 20.89
N GLU A 159 -5.67 9.88 21.55
CA GLU A 159 -4.71 9.00 20.88
C GLU A 159 -5.33 7.63 20.64
N TYR A 160 -4.93 6.98 19.55
CA TYR A 160 -5.34 5.60 19.24
C TYR A 160 -4.19 4.85 18.58
N GLN A 161 -4.23 3.53 18.66
CA GLN A 161 -3.22 2.65 18.06
C GLN A 161 -3.85 1.74 17.03
N GLN A 162 -3.11 1.48 15.96
CA GLN A 162 -3.53 0.58 14.90
C GLN A 162 -2.35 -0.19 14.33
N ASN A 163 -2.58 -1.45 13.99
CA ASN A 163 -1.60 -2.24 13.23
C ASN A 163 -1.71 -1.91 11.75
N LEU A 164 -0.60 -1.44 11.17
CA LEU A 164 -0.40 -1.36 9.73
C LEU A 164 0.66 -2.38 9.29
N TYR A 165 0.65 -2.69 8.00
CA TYR A 165 1.52 -3.68 7.42
C TYR A 165 2.51 -3.02 6.48
N PHE A 166 3.78 -3.41 6.54
CA PHE A 166 4.85 -2.83 5.73
C PHE A 166 5.66 -3.90 5.03
N PHE A 167 5.99 -3.67 3.76
CA PHE A 167 7.10 -4.37 3.12
C PHE A 167 8.41 -3.66 3.45
N ILE A 168 9.45 -4.43 3.74
CA ILE A 168 10.79 -3.93 4.03
C ILE A 168 11.72 -4.30 2.88
N SER A 169 12.50 -3.33 2.41
CA SER A 169 13.56 -3.54 1.44
C SER A 169 14.88 -3.04 1.99
N THR A 170 15.94 -3.82 1.82
CA THR A 170 17.30 -3.40 2.11
C THR A 170 18.12 -3.43 0.83
N ILE A 171 18.94 -2.39 0.65
CA ILE A 171 19.84 -2.27 -0.48
C ILE A 171 21.23 -1.97 0.07
N ALA A 172 22.18 -2.82 -0.26
CA ALA A 172 23.60 -2.56 -0.06
C ALA A 172 24.29 -2.41 -1.41
N GLU A 173 25.09 -1.36 -1.54
CA GLU A 173 25.87 -1.06 -2.74
C GLU A 173 27.35 -1.01 -2.37
N SER A 174 28.19 -1.68 -3.16
CA SER A 174 29.63 -1.62 -2.98
C SER A 174 30.37 -1.35 -4.29
N LYS A 175 31.37 -0.48 -4.20
CA LYS A 175 32.32 -0.19 -5.27
C LYS A 175 33.66 0.24 -4.68
N LYS A 176 34.71 -0.56 -4.90
CA LYS A 176 36.06 -0.32 -4.36
C LYS A 176 35.98 -0.13 -2.83
N ASP A 177 36.27 1.06 -2.33
CA ASP A 177 36.26 1.42 -0.90
C ASP A 177 34.94 2.05 -0.45
N GLU A 178 33.98 2.25 -1.36
CA GLU A 178 32.65 2.77 -1.04
C GLU A 178 31.70 1.62 -0.73
N TYR A 179 30.98 1.79 0.38
CA TYR A 179 29.96 0.87 0.84
C TYR A 179 28.79 1.65 1.42
N HIS A 180 27.61 1.47 0.83
CA HIS A 180 26.38 2.12 1.27
C HIS A 180 25.34 1.06 1.61
N VAL A 181 24.57 1.30 2.67
CA VAL A 181 23.44 0.48 3.07
C VAL A 181 22.26 1.40 3.28
N SER A 182 21.10 0.99 2.80
CA SER A 182 19.84 1.67 3.02
C SER A 182 18.76 0.64 3.35
N ALA A 183 17.79 1.06 4.14
CA ALA A 183 16.58 0.31 4.42
C ALA A 183 15.38 1.21 4.14
N VAL A 184 14.34 0.65 3.54
CA VAL A 184 13.12 1.37 3.14
C VAL A 184 11.92 0.53 3.58
N ALA A 185 10.94 1.19 4.20
CA ALA A 185 9.64 0.60 4.49
C ALA A 185 8.59 1.13 3.48
N TYR A 186 7.88 0.23 2.83
CA TYR A 186 6.75 0.56 1.96
C TYR A 186 5.47 0.18 2.68
N ASN A 187 4.52 1.11 2.79
CA ASN A 187 3.24 0.80 3.39
C ASN A 187 2.47 -0.19 2.50
N ALA A 188 2.23 -1.39 3.01
CA ALA A 188 1.42 -2.40 2.36
C ALA A 188 -0.07 -2.22 2.68
N SER A 189 -0.40 -1.44 3.71
CA SER A 189 -1.78 -1.13 4.06
C SER A 189 -2.35 -0.01 3.19
N PHE A 190 -3.61 -0.15 2.82
CA PHE A 190 -4.37 0.86 2.08
C PHE A 190 -5.82 0.94 2.56
N LEU A 191 -6.44 2.09 2.36
CA LEU A 191 -7.85 2.29 2.67
C LEU A 191 -8.68 2.05 1.41
N GLU A 192 -9.63 1.12 1.45
CA GLU A 192 -10.57 0.85 0.39
C GLU A 192 -11.96 1.39 0.75
N GLY A 193 -12.61 2.05 -0.20
CA GLY A 193 -13.96 2.57 0.00
C GLY A 193 -14.77 2.61 -1.29
N GLU A 194 -16.01 3.06 -1.13
CA GLU A 194 -16.90 3.35 -2.25
C GLU A 194 -17.57 4.70 -2.01
N PHE A 195 -17.61 5.56 -3.04
CA PHE A 195 -18.34 6.83 -2.98
C PHE A 195 -19.35 6.93 -4.11
N LYS A 196 -20.38 7.75 -3.89
CA LYS A 196 -21.35 8.11 -4.93
C LYS A 196 -20.84 9.35 -5.65
N ALA A 197 -20.86 9.34 -6.97
CA ALA A 197 -20.56 10.51 -7.80
C ALA A 197 -21.71 10.81 -8.75
N GLY A 198 -21.96 12.10 -8.97
CA GLY A 198 -22.88 12.56 -9.99
C GLY A 198 -22.28 12.38 -11.37
N THR A 199 -23.01 11.71 -12.27
CA THR A 199 -22.63 11.55 -13.68
C THR A 199 -23.74 12.06 -14.58
N THR A 200 -23.47 12.23 -15.88
CA THR A 200 -24.50 12.58 -16.87
C THR A 200 -25.65 11.58 -16.96
N LYS A 201 -25.44 10.34 -16.48
CA LYS A 201 -26.44 9.26 -16.43
C LYS A 201 -27.06 9.07 -15.04
N GLY A 202 -26.85 10.03 -14.13
CA GLY A 202 -27.30 9.96 -12.74
C GLY A 202 -26.19 9.59 -11.75
N ASN A 203 -26.57 9.24 -10.52
CA ASN A 203 -25.61 8.89 -9.48
C ASN A 203 -25.05 7.48 -9.69
N ARG A 204 -23.73 7.34 -9.67
CA ARG A 204 -23.05 6.05 -9.80
C ARG A 204 -22.11 5.84 -8.62
N LEU A 205 -21.99 4.59 -8.19
CA LEU A 205 -21.04 4.16 -7.17
C LEU A 205 -19.69 3.86 -7.81
N TYR A 206 -18.62 4.40 -7.22
CA TYR A 206 -17.24 4.17 -7.63
C TYR A 206 -16.45 3.61 -6.45
N LYS A 207 -15.73 2.52 -6.72
CA LYS A 207 -14.76 1.95 -5.79
C LYS A 207 -13.46 2.74 -5.89
N PHE A 208 -12.83 3.02 -4.76
CA PHE A 208 -11.55 3.71 -4.70
C PHE A 208 -10.64 3.10 -3.64
N ILE A 209 -9.34 3.34 -3.78
CA ILE A 209 -8.37 3.10 -2.73
C ILE A 209 -7.50 4.34 -2.50
N ILE A 210 -7.09 4.53 -1.25
CA ILE A 210 -6.10 5.53 -0.84
C ILE A 210 -4.86 4.77 -0.39
N ILE A 211 -3.73 5.08 -1.02
CA ILE A 211 -2.43 4.49 -0.73
C ILE A 211 -1.54 5.59 -0.16
N ASP A 212 -1.00 5.33 1.03
CA ASP A 212 0.08 6.11 1.61
C ASP A 212 1.31 6.00 0.72
N ALA A 213 1.64 7.10 0.06
CA ALA A 213 2.69 7.10 -0.93
C ALA A 213 4.07 7.20 -0.29
N ASP A 214 4.24 7.96 0.79
CA ASP A 214 5.55 8.22 1.37
C ASP A 214 5.96 7.20 2.45
N GLY A 215 5.04 6.28 2.78
CA GLY A 215 5.29 5.08 3.58
C GLY A 215 5.34 5.36 5.08
N ASN A 216 4.79 6.49 5.53
CA ASN A 216 4.82 6.91 6.93
C ASN A 216 3.65 6.34 7.76
N GLY A 217 2.68 5.66 7.14
CA GLY A 217 1.50 5.12 7.79
C GLY A 217 0.33 6.10 7.93
N CYS A 218 0.39 7.29 7.34
CA CYS A 218 -0.69 8.27 7.29
C CYS A 218 -1.32 8.29 5.91
N PHE A 219 -2.65 8.37 5.87
CA PHE A 219 -3.42 8.34 4.62
C PHE A 219 -3.99 9.72 4.25
N ASN A 220 -3.53 10.78 4.90
CA ASN A 220 -4.01 12.15 4.70
C ASN A 220 -2.90 13.13 4.30
N ASP A 221 -1.80 12.63 3.74
CA ASP A 221 -0.72 13.43 3.17
C ASP A 221 -1.15 13.98 1.79
N TYR A 222 -2.04 14.98 1.80
CA TYR A 222 -2.59 15.59 0.59
C TYR A 222 -1.48 16.05 -0.37
N GLY A 223 -1.66 15.76 -1.66
CA GLY A 223 -0.68 16.06 -2.70
C GLY A 223 0.53 15.12 -2.75
N LYS A 224 0.65 14.16 -1.82
CA LYS A 224 1.63 13.06 -1.87
C LYS A 224 0.93 11.71 -2.04
N ASP A 225 -0.02 11.40 -1.15
CA ASP A 225 -0.78 10.15 -1.15
C ASP A 225 -1.50 9.94 -2.47
N LEU A 226 -1.82 8.69 -2.78
CA LEU A 226 -2.42 8.34 -4.05
C LEU A 226 -3.87 7.93 -3.86
N LEU A 227 -4.72 8.49 -4.72
CA LEU A 227 -6.11 8.09 -4.89
C LEU A 227 -6.22 7.34 -6.21
N PHE A 228 -6.59 6.07 -6.14
CA PHE A 228 -7.01 5.29 -7.30
C PHE A 228 -8.52 5.18 -7.30
N MET A 229 -9.13 5.36 -8.47
CA MET A 229 -10.57 5.17 -8.65
C MET A 229 -10.81 4.15 -9.74
N ASN A 230 -11.57 3.11 -9.48
CA ASN A 230 -11.87 2.10 -10.49
C ASN A 230 -12.87 2.66 -11.52
N LEU A 231 -12.36 3.33 -12.55
CA LEU A 231 -13.14 3.99 -13.59
C LEU A 231 -13.72 2.97 -14.58
N ARG A 232 -12.96 1.90 -14.84
CA ARG A 232 -13.35 0.80 -15.73
C ARG A 232 -14.42 -0.12 -15.14
N GLN A 233 -14.54 -0.15 -13.82
CA GLN A 233 -15.41 -1.06 -13.06
C GLN A 233 -15.12 -2.55 -13.32
N ASP A 234 -13.86 -2.89 -13.57
CA ASP A 234 -13.42 -4.27 -13.81
C ASP A 234 -12.93 -4.99 -12.54
N GLY A 235 -13.12 -4.36 -11.37
CA GLY A 235 -12.67 -4.87 -10.08
C GLY A 235 -11.19 -4.61 -9.76
N SER A 236 -10.39 -4.16 -10.72
CA SER A 236 -8.96 -3.86 -10.56
C SER A 236 -8.69 -2.35 -10.52
N PHE A 237 -7.51 -1.95 -10.04
CA PHE A 237 -7.05 -0.56 -10.08
C PHE A 237 -5.86 -0.46 -11.02
N HIS A 238 -5.94 0.49 -11.95
CA HIS A 238 -4.90 0.68 -12.96
C HIS A 238 -4.11 1.95 -12.70
N LYS A 239 -2.84 1.97 -13.06
CA LYS A 239 -1.93 3.11 -12.88
C LYS A 239 -2.43 4.39 -13.52
N ASN A 240 -3.14 4.29 -14.65
CA ASN A 240 -3.74 5.44 -15.33
C ASN A 240 -5.04 5.95 -14.68
N GLU A 241 -5.53 5.27 -13.64
CA GLU A 241 -6.64 5.69 -12.79
C GLU A 241 -6.16 6.29 -11.45
N CYS A 242 -4.84 6.47 -11.32
CA CYS A 242 -4.18 7.06 -10.17
C CYS A 242 -4.07 8.58 -10.32
N GLN A 243 -4.28 9.29 -9.22
CA GLN A 243 -3.88 10.67 -9.05
C GLN A 243 -3.36 10.91 -7.62
N LYS A 244 -2.70 12.03 -7.42
CA LYS A 244 -2.41 12.50 -6.05
C LYS A 244 -3.72 12.81 -5.35
N LEU A 245 -3.83 12.43 -4.07
CA LEU A 245 -4.96 12.69 -3.20
C LEU A 245 -5.13 14.21 -3.05
N PRO A 246 -6.21 14.80 -3.59
CA PRO A 246 -6.44 16.23 -3.44
C PRO A 246 -7.08 16.52 -2.09
N GLU A 247 -6.76 17.67 -1.48
CA GLU A 247 -7.54 18.16 -0.34
C GLU A 247 -8.87 18.78 -0.79
N PHE A 248 -8.84 19.53 -1.90
CA PHE A 248 -9.98 20.26 -2.44
C PHE A 248 -10.24 19.89 -3.89
N PHE A 249 -11.52 19.91 -4.30
CA PHE A 249 -11.91 19.68 -5.68
C PHE A 249 -13.22 20.38 -6.00
N ASP A 250 -13.38 20.76 -7.26
CA ASP A 250 -14.57 21.44 -7.75
C ASP A 250 -15.66 20.44 -8.12
N SER A 251 -16.87 20.68 -7.63
CA SER A 251 -18.08 19.95 -7.99
C SER A 251 -19.04 20.88 -8.72
N THR A 252 -19.54 20.45 -9.87
CA THR A 252 -20.56 21.18 -10.62
C THR A 252 -21.93 20.66 -10.24
N GLY A 253 -22.74 21.50 -9.59
CA GLY A 253 -24.12 21.21 -9.23
C GLY A 253 -25.03 21.05 -10.45
N ALA A 254 -26.23 20.54 -10.23
CA ALA A 254 -27.25 20.38 -11.29
C ALA A 254 -27.69 21.73 -11.90
N ASP A 255 -27.57 22.81 -11.13
CA ASP A 255 -27.78 24.21 -11.49
C ASP A 255 -26.60 24.86 -12.23
N LYS A 256 -25.54 24.08 -12.53
CA LYS A 256 -24.25 24.52 -13.09
C LYS A 256 -23.45 25.47 -12.19
N THR A 257 -23.83 25.63 -10.93
CA THR A 257 -22.96 26.34 -9.99
C THR A 257 -21.78 25.45 -9.63
N ILE A 258 -20.60 26.06 -9.51
CA ILE A 258 -19.40 25.36 -9.07
C ILE A 258 -19.30 25.58 -7.57
N LYS A 259 -19.29 24.48 -6.83
CA LYS A 259 -18.99 24.46 -5.39
C LYS A 259 -17.66 23.76 -5.17
N GLN A 260 -16.86 24.27 -4.26
CA GLN A 260 -15.62 23.62 -3.86
C GLN A 260 -15.92 22.66 -2.70
N LEU A 261 -15.54 21.41 -2.86
CA LEU A 261 -15.65 20.38 -1.83
C LEU A 261 -14.26 20.08 -1.26
N ARG A 262 -14.24 19.57 -0.02
CA ARG A 262 -13.05 19.18 0.73
C ARG A 262 -13.12 17.69 1.08
N ILE A 263 -12.01 17.00 0.89
CA ILE A 263 -11.77 15.68 1.50
C ILE A 263 -11.32 15.91 2.94
N ASN A 264 -12.08 15.42 3.90
CA ASN A 264 -11.70 15.34 5.31
C ASN A 264 -11.28 13.90 5.61
N LEU A 265 -10.00 13.72 5.90
CA LEU A 265 -9.40 12.44 6.25
C LEU A 265 -8.42 12.64 7.41
N LEU A 266 -8.59 11.86 8.47
CA LEU A 266 -7.61 11.81 9.56
C LEU A 266 -6.42 10.94 9.15
N PRO A 267 -5.25 11.08 9.81
CA PRO A 267 -4.05 10.29 9.48
C PRO A 267 -4.30 8.79 9.38
N PHE A 268 -5.14 8.26 10.27
CA PHE A 268 -5.76 6.97 10.08
C PHE A 268 -7.25 7.05 10.41
N SER A 269 -8.09 6.56 9.51
CA SER A 269 -9.54 6.57 9.67
C SER A 269 -10.19 5.47 8.85
N LEU A 270 -11.29 4.92 9.37
CA LEU A 270 -12.17 4.02 8.62
C LEU A 270 -13.38 4.77 8.03
N LYS A 271 -13.26 6.08 7.88
CA LYS A 271 -14.27 6.98 7.30
C LYS A 271 -13.62 8.11 6.51
N LEU A 272 -14.21 8.44 5.37
CA LEU A 272 -13.87 9.59 4.53
C LEU A 272 -15.01 10.60 4.59
N GLY A 273 -14.75 11.83 5.04
CA GLY A 273 -15.74 12.91 5.00
C GLY A 273 -15.58 13.72 3.73
N ILE A 274 -16.64 13.89 2.94
CA ILE A 274 -16.71 14.84 1.83
C ILE A 274 -17.70 15.93 2.21
N THR A 275 -17.22 17.17 2.32
CA THR A 275 -18.05 18.32 2.71
C THR A 275 -17.79 19.51 1.82
N GLU A 276 -18.66 20.51 1.87
CA GLU A 276 -18.33 21.82 1.31
C GLU A 276 -17.08 22.41 1.98
N ALA A 277 -16.22 23.09 1.21
CA ALA A 277 -14.93 23.57 1.71
C ALA A 277 -15.06 24.58 2.85
N ILE A 278 -16.16 25.34 2.89
CA ILE A 278 -16.44 26.37 3.89
C ILE A 278 -17.38 25.90 5.02
N SER A 279 -17.79 24.63 5.02
CA SER A 279 -18.70 24.11 6.07
C SER A 279 -17.95 23.83 7.37
N ASP A 280 -18.59 24.13 8.50
CA ASP A 280 -18.14 23.72 9.83
C ASP A 280 -18.35 22.20 10.02
N PHE A 281 -17.40 21.40 9.54
CA PHE A 281 -17.38 19.95 9.74
C PHE A 281 -16.56 19.59 10.98
N ASP A 282 -17.12 18.79 11.89
CA ASP A 282 -16.41 18.26 13.05
C ASP A 282 -15.60 17.01 12.68
N PRO A 283 -14.26 17.08 12.60
CA PRO A 283 -13.43 15.96 12.19
C PRO A 283 -13.41 14.82 13.23
N ALA A 284 -13.85 15.06 14.47
CA ALA A 284 -13.95 14.01 15.48
C ALA A 284 -14.91 12.89 15.08
N GLN A 285 -15.89 13.18 14.19
CA GLN A 285 -16.81 12.16 13.65
C GLN A 285 -16.11 11.08 12.81
N LEU A 286 -14.91 11.39 12.30
CA LEU A 286 -14.08 10.50 11.52
C LEU A 286 -13.14 9.64 12.38
N GLU A 287 -13.02 9.91 13.68
CA GLU A 287 -12.14 9.13 14.52
C GLU A 287 -12.54 7.66 14.55
N PRO A 288 -11.55 6.75 14.52
CA PRO A 288 -11.85 5.34 14.71
C PRO A 288 -12.45 5.11 16.11
N PRO A 289 -13.28 4.07 16.29
CA PRO A 289 -13.64 3.61 17.62
C PRO A 289 -12.36 3.31 18.42
N LEU A 290 -12.41 3.49 19.75
CA LEU A 290 -11.28 3.14 20.61
C LEU A 290 -10.85 1.69 20.32
N SER A 291 -9.56 1.51 20.02
CA SER A 291 -8.99 0.20 19.74
C SER A 291 -9.28 -0.73 20.92
N GLN A 292 -10.07 -1.79 20.69
CA GLN A 292 -9.86 -3.02 21.46
C GLN A 292 -8.57 -3.65 20.90
N PRO A 293 -7.71 -4.24 21.74
CA PRO A 293 -6.56 -4.98 21.24
C PRO A 293 -7.08 -6.01 20.23
N ILE A 294 -6.62 -5.90 18.98
CA ILE A 294 -7.00 -6.81 17.92
C ILE A 294 -6.29 -8.13 18.23
N ASP A 295 -7.02 -9.06 18.86
CA ASP A 295 -6.62 -10.45 18.86
C ASP A 295 -6.41 -10.88 17.40
N ALA A 296 -5.24 -11.43 17.11
CA ALA A 296 -4.80 -11.94 15.80
C ALA A 296 -5.60 -13.16 15.33
N LYS A 297 -6.93 -13.07 15.28
CA LYS A 297 -7.85 -14.09 14.78
C LYS A 297 -8.98 -13.44 13.98
N GLN A 298 -8.64 -12.85 12.83
CA GLN A 298 -9.56 -12.81 11.70
C GLN A 298 -8.83 -12.41 10.42
N GLU A 299 -8.12 -13.38 9.84
CA GLU A 299 -8.00 -13.57 8.38
C GLU A 299 -7.37 -14.94 8.16
N SER A 300 -8.12 -16.01 8.47
CA SER A 300 -7.86 -17.29 7.82
C SER A 300 -8.34 -17.14 6.38
N VAL A 301 -7.39 -17.09 5.44
CA VAL A 301 -7.64 -17.35 4.03
C VAL A 301 -8.56 -18.57 3.92
N PRO A 302 -9.70 -18.50 3.20
CA PRO A 302 -10.45 -19.72 2.90
C PRO A 302 -9.50 -20.61 2.12
N ALA A 303 -9.22 -21.81 2.66
CA ALA A 303 -8.53 -22.82 1.88
C ALA A 303 -9.29 -22.98 0.55
N PRO A 304 -8.60 -23.05 -0.60
CA PRO A 304 -9.28 -23.34 -1.86
C PRO A 304 -10.04 -24.64 -1.66
N ASP A 305 -11.35 -24.60 -1.96
CA ASP A 305 -12.22 -25.76 -1.90
C ASP A 305 -11.49 -26.96 -2.50
N ALA A 306 -11.31 -27.98 -1.66
CA ALA A 306 -10.81 -29.25 -2.10
C ALA A 306 -11.71 -29.69 -3.27
N ALA A 307 -11.10 -29.82 -4.45
CA ALA A 307 -11.76 -30.43 -5.59
C ALA A 307 -12.41 -31.75 -5.12
N PRO A 308 -13.67 -32.01 -5.47
CA PRO A 308 -14.34 -33.21 -5.01
C PRO A 308 -13.52 -34.42 -5.46
N THR A 309 -13.10 -35.21 -4.48
CA THR A 309 -12.51 -36.53 -4.71
C THR A 309 -13.51 -37.34 -5.52
N PRO A 310 -13.15 -37.91 -6.68
CA PRO A 310 -14.05 -38.77 -7.41
C PRO A 310 -14.29 -40.02 -6.57
N THR A 311 -15.51 -40.15 -6.05
CA THR A 311 -16.02 -41.40 -5.49
C THR A 311 -15.96 -42.46 -6.59
N SER A 312 -15.21 -43.53 -6.30
CA SER A 312 -15.19 -44.77 -7.05
C SER A 312 -16.55 -45.45 -6.91
N ASP A 313 -17.49 -45.14 -7.80
CA ASP A 313 -18.68 -45.95 -8.04
C ASP A 313 -19.32 -45.50 -9.36
N ASP A 314 -18.71 -45.90 -10.49
CA ASP A 314 -19.48 -46.11 -11.74
C ASP A 314 -18.72 -47.05 -12.68
N LEU A 315 -18.55 -48.30 -12.23
CA LEU A 315 -18.38 -49.42 -13.14
C LEU A 315 -19.76 -50.06 -13.30
N THR A 316 -20.46 -49.77 -14.40
CA THR A 316 -21.19 -50.77 -15.20
C THR A 316 -21.89 -50.16 -16.41
N LYS A 317 -21.97 -50.95 -17.48
CA LYS A 317 -22.74 -50.77 -18.73
C LYS A 317 -22.05 -49.99 -19.86
N VAL A 318 -20.98 -50.57 -20.39
CA VAL A 318 -20.75 -50.54 -21.85
C VAL A 318 -21.45 -51.75 -22.46
N LYS A 319 -22.39 -51.46 -23.37
CA LYS A 319 -23.18 -52.40 -24.17
C LYS A 319 -22.30 -52.89 -25.34
N PRO A 320 -22.19 -54.19 -25.63
CA PRO A 320 -21.43 -54.67 -26.79
C PRO A 320 -22.20 -54.36 -28.09
N ALA A 321 -21.48 -53.80 -29.06
CA ALA A 321 -21.96 -53.64 -30.42
C ALA A 321 -21.72 -54.95 -31.20
N ASP A 322 -22.80 -55.43 -31.82
CA ASP A 322 -22.86 -56.58 -32.71
C ASP A 322 -21.80 -56.53 -33.82
N SER A 323 -21.01 -57.59 -33.89
CA SER A 323 -20.28 -57.98 -35.09
C SER A 323 -21.24 -58.69 -36.03
N GLY A 324 -21.74 -57.96 -37.03
CA GLY A 324 -22.43 -58.54 -38.18
C GLY A 324 -21.46 -59.36 -39.03
N SER A 325 -21.76 -60.66 -39.13
CA SER A 325 -21.24 -61.59 -40.12
C SER A 325 -21.79 -61.29 -41.52
N GLY A 326 -20.98 -61.46 -42.58
CA GLY A 326 -21.52 -61.67 -43.92
C GLY A 326 -20.57 -61.39 -45.09
N ASN A 327 -19.88 -62.47 -45.50
CA ASN A 327 -19.23 -62.75 -46.80
C ASN A 327 -17.86 -62.13 -47.13
#